data_AF-A0A4R0H3N3-F1
#
_entry.id   AF-A0A4R0H3N3-F1
#
_cell.length_a   1.000
_cell.length_b   1.000
_cell.length_c   1.000
_cell.angle_alpha   90.00
_cell.angle_beta   90.00
_cell.angle_gamma   90.00
#
_symmetry.space_group_name_H-M   'P 1'
#
loop_
_entity.id
_entity.type
_entity.pdbx_description
1 polymer ?
#
loop_
_entity_poly.entity_id
_entity_poly.type
_entity_poly.pdbx_seq_one_letter_code
_entity_poly.pdbx_strand_id
1 'polypeptide(L)'
;MIAYFWEQDDAVAVAERLGGQVRRGRFHGEDDDEDHPWLVVLEEVDRTALDALLTEHDGWLETDTDDTPAPPPPLPNAPKRFKK
;
A
#
# COMPACT_ATOMS: atom_id res chain seq x y z
N MET A 1 -10.84 -1.55 0.41
CA MET A 1 -9.60 -1.77 1.19
C MET A 1 -8.56 -2.36 0.26
N ILE A 2 -7.28 -2.04 0.44
CA ILE A 2 -6.21 -2.57 -0.40
C ILE A 2 -5.26 -3.36 0.51
N ALA A 3 -4.92 -4.59 0.12
CA ALA A 3 -3.94 -5.41 0.81
C ALA A 3 -2.74 -5.63 -0.11
N TYR A 4 -1.54 -5.56 0.43
CA TYR A 4 -0.30 -5.75 -0.31
C TYR A 4 0.40 -7.03 0.13
N PHE A 5 0.96 -7.74 -0.84
CA PHE A 5 1.68 -8.99 -0.65
C PHE A 5 2.95 -8.99 -1.50
N TRP A 6 4.02 -9.58 -0.98
CA TRP A 6 5.26 -9.75 -1.73
C TRP A 6 5.14 -10.85 -2.80
N GLU A 7 4.47 -11.96 -2.46
CA GLU A 7 4.32 -13.07 -3.39
C GLU A 7 3.00 -12.97 -4.18
N GLN A 8 3.07 -13.32 -5.47
CA GLN A 8 1.89 -13.40 -6.33
C GLN A 8 0.89 -14.44 -5.83
N ASP A 9 1.40 -15.60 -5.39
CA ASP A 9 0.58 -16.74 -4.98
C ASP A 9 -0.27 -16.37 -3.76
N ASP A 10 0.33 -15.66 -2.79
CA ASP A 10 -0.37 -15.14 -1.62
C ASP A 10 -1.47 -14.14 -2.01
N ALA A 11 -1.16 -13.17 -2.88
CA ALA A 11 -2.16 -12.21 -3.35
C ALA A 11 -3.34 -12.91 -4.06
N VAL A 12 -3.06 -13.93 -4.87
CA VAL A 12 -4.09 -14.72 -5.56
C VAL A 12 -4.90 -15.54 -4.55
N ALA A 13 -4.26 -16.22 -3.60
CA ALA A 13 -4.94 -17.00 -2.57
C ALA A 13 -5.90 -16.14 -1.73
N VAL A 14 -5.46 -14.95 -1.32
CA VAL A 14 -6.31 -14.01 -0.58
C VAL A 14 -7.46 -13.50 -1.44
N ALA A 15 -7.21 -13.16 -2.71
CA ALA A 15 -8.24 -12.72 -3.64
C ALA A 15 -9.29 -13.81 -3.93
N GLU A 16 -8.88 -15.06 -4.13
CA GLU A 16 -9.79 -16.19 -4.33
C GLU A 16 -10.62 -16.48 -3.08
N ARG A 17 -10.00 -16.36 -1.90
CA ARG A 17 -10.67 -16.66 -0.63
C ARG A 17 -11.66 -15.59 -0.19
N LEU A 18 -11.36 -14.32 -0.46
CA LEU A 18 -12.19 -13.18 -0.04
C LEU A 18 -13.00 -12.56 -1.20
N GLY A 19 -12.81 -13.01 -2.44
CA GLY A 19 -13.49 -12.45 -3.61
C GLY A 19 -12.94 -11.09 -4.06
N GLY A 20 -11.62 -10.88 -3.90
CA GLY A 20 -10.92 -9.65 -4.29
C GLY A 20 -10.41 -9.64 -5.73
N GLN A 21 -9.93 -8.49 -6.17
CA GLN A 21 -9.23 -8.35 -7.46
C GLN A 21 -7.74 -8.12 -7.24
N VAL A 22 -6.90 -9.02 -7.75
CA VAL A 22 -5.45 -8.83 -7.78
C VAL A 22 -5.09 -7.84 -8.90
N ARG A 23 -4.25 -6.86 -8.58
CA ARG A 23 -3.67 -5.90 -9.51
C ARG A 23 -2.15 -5.88 -9.32
N ARG A 24 -1.45 -5.56 -10.40
CA ARG A 24 -0.03 -5.23 -10.41
C ARG A 24 0.14 -3.92 -11.16
N GLY A 25 0.80 -2.94 -10.55
CA GLY A 25 1.10 -1.68 -11.22
C GLY A 25 2.03 -1.94 -12.40
N ARG A 26 1.52 -1.83 -13.64
CA ARG A 26 2.39 -1.75 -14.82
C ARG A 26 3.02 -0.36 -14.85
N PHE A 27 4.19 -0.18 -14.25
CA PHE A 27 5.04 0.94 -14.63
C PHE A 27 5.87 0.53 -15.85
N HIS A 28 5.83 1.36 -16.88
CA HIS A 28 6.51 1.11 -18.15
C HIS A 28 7.97 1.54 -18.00
N GLY A 29 8.85 0.62 -17.62
CA GLY A 29 10.29 0.85 -17.48
C GLY A 29 10.99 -0.49 -17.28
N GLU A 30 12.03 -0.74 -18.07
CA GLU A 30 12.72 -2.02 -18.19
C GLU A 30 13.19 -2.59 -16.84
N ASP A 31 12.91 -3.88 -16.59
CA ASP A 31 13.69 -4.78 -15.74
C ASP A 31 13.73 -4.53 -14.21
N ASP A 32 12.85 -3.68 -13.66
CA ASP A 32 12.61 -3.52 -12.20
C ASP A 32 11.27 -4.20 -11.79
N ASP A 33 10.90 -5.26 -12.51
CA ASP A 33 9.61 -5.98 -12.43
C ASP A 33 9.54 -7.02 -11.29
N GLU A 34 10.62 -7.22 -10.52
CA GLU A 34 10.77 -8.27 -9.50
C GLU A 34 10.54 -7.78 -8.05
N ASP A 35 10.57 -6.47 -7.78
CA ASP A 35 10.48 -5.92 -6.41
C ASP A 35 9.16 -5.17 -6.12
N HIS A 36 8.17 -5.31 -7.00
CA HIS A 36 6.88 -4.66 -6.81
C HIS A 36 5.85 -5.56 -6.12
N PRO A 37 5.35 -5.17 -4.93
CA PRO A 37 4.34 -5.96 -4.22
C PRO A 37 3.02 -6.00 -5.01
N TRP A 38 2.36 -7.15 -4.94
CA TRP A 38 1.05 -7.41 -5.49
C TRP A 38 -0.02 -6.75 -4.62
N LEU A 39 -0.98 -6.07 -5.25
CA LEU A 39 -2.07 -5.42 -4.54
C LEU A 39 -3.40 -6.14 -4.77
N VAL A 40 -4.13 -6.41 -3.70
CA VAL A 40 -5.45 -7.03 -3.72
C VAL A 40 -6.48 -6.00 -3.30
N VAL A 41 -7.36 -5.64 -4.23
CA VAL A 41 -8.46 -4.71 -4.00
C VAL A 41 -9.67 -5.50 -3.51
N LEU A 42 -10.15 -5.14 -2.32
CA LEU A 42 -11.22 -5.83 -1.60
C LEU A 42 -12.33 -4.82 -1.28
N GLU A 43 -13.54 -5.01 -1.82
CA GLU A 43 -14.66 -4.07 -1.64
C GLU A 43 -15.52 -4.40 -0.39
N GLU A 44 -15.96 -5.65 -0.25
CA GLU A 44 -16.86 -6.09 0.83
C GLU A 44 -16.33 -7.35 1.52
N VAL A 45 -15.21 -7.22 2.24
CA VAL A 45 -14.57 -8.37 2.88
C VAL A 45 -14.50 -8.22 4.39
N ASP A 46 -14.54 -9.35 5.08
CA ASP A 46 -14.40 -9.38 6.53
C ASP A 46 -12.97 -9.00 6.93
N ARG A 47 -12.84 -7.92 7.69
CA ARG A 47 -11.54 -7.37 8.09
C ARG A 47 -10.77 -8.34 8.99
N THR A 48 -11.46 -9.12 9.82
CA THR A 48 -10.81 -10.11 10.70
C THR A 48 -10.25 -11.27 9.88
N ALA A 49 -10.98 -11.74 8.87
CA ALA A 49 -10.47 -12.76 7.95
C ALA A 49 -9.26 -12.27 7.16
N LEU A 50 -9.27 -11.01 6.71
CA LEU A 50 -8.15 -10.40 6.01
C LEU A 50 -6.92 -10.23 6.92
N ASP A 51 -7.09 -9.76 8.16
CA ASP A 51 -6.00 -9.57 9.13
C ASP A 51 -5.27 -10.88 9.47
N ALA A 52 -6.01 -11.99 9.57
CA ALA A 52 -5.43 -13.31 9.73
C ALA A 52 -4.56 -13.72 8.54
N LEU A 53 -5.02 -13.46 7.31
CA LEU A 53 -4.28 -13.76 6.08
C LEU A 53 -3.03 -12.86 5.94
N LEU A 54 -3.13 -11.59 6.31
CA LEU A 54 -1.97 -10.68 6.35
C LEU A 54 -0.91 -11.16 7.33
N THR A 55 -1.33 -11.66 8.50
CA THR A 55 -0.41 -12.24 9.49
C THR A 55 0.23 -13.54 8.99
N GLU A 56 -0.50 -14.36 8.23
CA GLU A 56 0.00 -15.64 7.68
C GLU A 56 0.98 -15.44 6.52
N HIS A 57 0.67 -14.49 5.63
CA HIS A 57 1.41 -14.22 4.38
C HIS A 57 2.36 -13.01 4.47
N ASP A 58 2.64 -12.50 5.67
CA ASP A 58 3.45 -11.30 5.91
C ASP A 58 3.03 -10.09 5.03
N GLY A 59 1.73 -9.94 4.83
CA GLY A 59 1.14 -8.86 4.04
C GLY A 59 0.83 -7.64 4.89
N TRP A 60 0.65 -6.48 4.24
CA TRP A 60 0.17 -5.27 4.92
C TRP A 60 -1.10 -4.71 4.29
N LEU A 61 -2.00 -4.18 5.13
CA LEU A 61 -3.20 -3.49 4.68
C LEU A 61 -2.87 -2.02 4.41
N GLU A 62 -3.16 -1.53 3.21
CA GLU A 62 -3.48 -0.12 3.01
C GLU A 62 -4.88 0.12 3.60
N THR A 63 -4.89 0.59 4.84
CA THR A 63 -6.01 1.43 5.22
C THR A 63 -5.88 2.67 4.36
N ASP A 64 -6.96 3.09 3.71
CA ASP A 64 -7.10 4.42 3.13
C ASP A 64 -6.96 5.41 4.28
N THR A 65 -5.72 5.64 4.70
CA THR A 65 -5.33 6.80 5.46
C THR A 65 -5.42 7.87 4.40
N ASP A 66 -6.63 8.40 4.26
CA ASP A 66 -6.86 9.80 3.93
C ASP A 66 -6.11 10.63 5.00
N ASP A 67 -4.78 10.55 5.01
CA ASP A 67 -3.95 11.68 5.37
C ASP A 67 -4.11 12.59 4.16
N THR A 68 -5.27 13.26 4.07
CA THR A 68 -5.34 14.51 3.33
C THR A 68 -4.13 15.30 3.85
N PRO A 69 -3.07 15.49 3.05
CA PRO A 69 -1.83 16.03 3.57
C PRO A 69 -2.16 17.37 4.16
N ALA A 70 -2.04 17.49 5.49
CA ALA A 70 -2.26 18.75 6.16
C ALA A 70 -1.36 19.78 5.45
N PRO A 71 -1.89 20.95 5.05
CA PRO A 71 -1.13 21.90 4.26
C PRO A 71 0.20 22.18 4.98
N PRO A 72 1.34 22.12 4.26
CA PRO A 72 2.64 22.24 4.89
C PRO A 72 2.71 23.56 5.67
N PRO A 73 3.31 23.57 6.88
CA PRO A 73 3.44 24.79 7.64
C PRO A 73 4.18 25.85 6.79
N PRO A 74 3.76 27.12 6.84
CA PRO A 74 4.37 28.17 6.03
C PRO A 74 5.85 28.29 6.36
N LEU A 75 6.68 28.30 5.31
CA LEU A 75 8.11 28.52 5.47
C LEU A 75 8.38 29.91 6.05
N PRO A 76 9.39 30.06 6.93
CA PRO A 76 9.79 31.37 7.41
C PRO A 76 10.32 32.23 6.25
N ASN A 77 9.65 33.33 5.96
CA ASN A 77 10.02 34.31 4.91
C ASN A 77 11.30 35.12 5.20
N ALA A 78 11.99 34.86 6.32
CA ALA A 78 13.14 35.64 6.74
C ALA A 78 14.43 34.80 6.68
N PRO A 79 15.49 35.27 5.99
CA PRO A 79 16.77 34.60 6.03
C PRO A 79 17.32 34.61 7.47
N LYS A 80 17.60 33.42 8.02
CA LYS A 80 18.33 33.29 9.29
C LYS A 80 19.75 33.83 9.09
N ARG A 81 19.99 35.08 9.48
CA ARG A 81 21.34 35.64 9.60
C ARG A 81 22.05 34.92 10.75
N PHE A 82 22.84 33.89 10.42
CA PHE A 82 23.88 33.42 11.32
C PHE A 82 24.86 34.58 11.54
N LYS A 83 24.92 35.09 12.78
CA LYS A 83 25.96 36.03 13.20
C LYS A 83 27.29 35.27 13.24
N LYS A 84 28.29 35.83 12.54
CA LYS A 84 29.69 35.41 12.57
C LYS A 84 30.34 35.82 13.88
#